data_AF-A0A6P5TLT6-F1
#
_entry.id   AF-A0A6P5TLT6-F1
#
_cell.length_a   1.000
_cell.length_b   1.000
_cell.length_c   1.000
_cell.angle_alpha   90.00
_cell.angle_beta   90.00
_cell.angle_gamma   90.00
#
_symmetry.space_group_name_H-M   'P 1'
#
loop_
_entity.id
_entity.type
_entity.pdbx_description
1 polymer ?
#
loop_
_entity_poly.entity_id
_entity_poly.type
_entity_poly.pdbx_seq_one_letter_code
_entity_poly.pdbx_strand_id
1 'polypeptide(L)'
;MEFECSTLSLWREALSSYSSRIQSLNKPNLVSLDDFYRNELPSLLHQRNPSPFITTSELSDLMRWKLTRGKWRPRLLDFVSALDEAVVKSASQKAFQALPDISKAISELTVLKGVGPATASAVLAAYAPDVAPFMSDEAMVAALGNSKDYTLKQYLLFANKLQEKAKELTAEGESFTPSDVERALWSGAVGAKLLSSESDPDLKTDKSKNPNKRRRKR
;
A
#
# COMPACT_ATOMS: atom_id res chain seq x y z
N MET A 1 5.43 -16.16 -6.05
CA MET A 1 5.72 -15.46 -7.32
C MET A 1 6.97 -14.64 -7.11
N GLU A 2 7.94 -14.79 -7.99
CA GLU A 2 9.20 -14.03 -7.97
C GLU A 2 9.10 -12.85 -8.95
N PHE A 3 9.78 -11.74 -8.63
CA PHE A 3 9.74 -10.52 -9.44
C PHE A 3 10.35 -10.70 -10.84
N GLU A 4 11.36 -11.56 -10.97
CA GLU A 4 12.06 -11.83 -12.24
C GLU A 4 11.26 -12.75 -13.19
N CYS A 5 10.10 -13.22 -12.77
CA CYS A 5 9.26 -14.06 -13.62
C CYS A 5 8.70 -13.26 -14.82
N SER A 6 8.87 -13.77 -16.04
CA SER A 6 8.24 -13.19 -17.25
C SER A 6 6.99 -13.96 -17.69
N THR A 7 6.59 -15.03 -16.99
CA THR A 7 5.42 -15.83 -17.38
C THR A 7 4.11 -15.07 -17.08
N LEU A 8 3.48 -14.50 -18.11
CA LEU A 8 2.23 -13.73 -18.00
C LEU A 8 1.11 -14.42 -17.21
N SER A 9 0.91 -15.73 -17.43
CA SER A 9 -0.18 -16.46 -16.76
C SER A 9 -0.05 -16.44 -15.25
N LEU A 10 1.18 -16.47 -14.72
CA LEU A 10 1.42 -16.37 -13.29
C LEU A 10 1.05 -14.97 -12.77
N TRP A 11 1.47 -13.90 -13.46
CA TRP A 11 1.12 -12.52 -13.13
C TRP A 11 -0.39 -12.31 -13.07
N ARG A 12 -1.11 -12.81 -14.08
CA ARG A 12 -2.58 -12.79 -14.12
C ARG A 12 -3.20 -13.57 -12.97
N GLU A 13 -2.70 -14.77 -12.69
CA GLU A 13 -3.21 -15.60 -11.61
C GLU A 13 -3.04 -14.90 -10.25
N ALA A 14 -1.86 -14.34 -9.98
CA ALA A 14 -1.62 -13.64 -8.72
C ALA A 14 -2.47 -12.36 -8.61
N LEU A 15 -2.62 -11.60 -9.69
CA LEU A 15 -3.50 -10.42 -9.70
C LEU A 15 -4.96 -10.81 -9.47
N SER A 16 -5.46 -11.84 -10.15
CA SER A 16 -6.83 -12.35 -9.99
C SER A 16 -7.11 -12.91 -8.58
N SER A 17 -6.07 -13.39 -7.91
CA SER A 17 -6.15 -13.86 -6.53
C SER A 17 -6.27 -12.73 -5.49
N TYR A 18 -6.06 -11.46 -5.86
CA TYR A 18 -6.00 -10.36 -4.90
C TYR A 18 -7.20 -10.29 -3.95
N SER A 19 -8.42 -10.35 -4.49
CA SER A 19 -9.65 -10.26 -3.69
C SER A 19 -9.78 -11.42 -2.69
N SER A 20 -9.43 -12.64 -3.10
CA SER A 20 -9.46 -13.80 -2.19
C SER A 20 -8.36 -13.70 -1.12
N ARG A 21 -7.20 -13.13 -1.46
CA ARG A 21 -6.13 -12.83 -0.48
C ARG A 21 -6.59 -11.81 0.56
N ILE A 22 -7.26 -10.73 0.14
CA ILE A 22 -7.84 -9.74 1.07
C ILE A 22 -8.83 -10.39 2.04
N GLN A 23 -9.73 -11.25 1.54
CA GLN A 23 -10.69 -11.97 2.37
C GLN A 23 -10.01 -12.92 3.36
N SER A 24 -9.01 -13.69 2.90
CA SER A 24 -8.31 -14.68 3.72
C SER A 24 -7.56 -14.11 4.93
N LEU A 25 -7.25 -12.80 4.93
CA LEU A 25 -6.61 -12.15 6.06
C LEU A 25 -7.53 -12.06 7.29
N ASN A 26 -8.86 -12.23 7.12
CA ASN A 26 -9.86 -12.23 8.20
C ASN A 26 -9.74 -11.04 9.15
N LYS A 27 -9.37 -9.86 8.62
CA LYS A 27 -9.23 -8.63 9.39
C LYS A 27 -10.56 -7.85 9.37
N PRO A 28 -11.02 -7.31 10.51
CA PRO A 28 -12.27 -6.55 10.57
C PRO A 28 -12.29 -5.40 9.56
N ASN A 29 -13.38 -5.27 8.82
CA ASN A 29 -13.64 -4.21 7.84
C ASN A 29 -12.61 -4.09 6.69
N LEU A 30 -11.63 -5.01 6.57
CA LEU A 30 -10.61 -4.88 5.53
C LEU A 30 -11.20 -4.97 4.13
N VAL A 31 -12.19 -5.83 3.92
CA VAL A 31 -12.84 -6.00 2.61
C VAL A 31 -13.53 -4.70 2.18
N SER A 32 -14.31 -4.07 3.06
CA SER A 32 -14.98 -2.80 2.74
C SER A 32 -13.99 -1.64 2.59
N LEU A 33 -12.94 -1.59 3.41
CA LEU A 33 -11.88 -0.60 3.28
C LEU A 33 -11.09 -0.76 1.97
N ASP A 34 -10.90 -1.99 1.51
CA ASP A 34 -10.25 -2.29 0.24
C ASP A 34 -11.12 -1.90 -0.96
N ASP A 35 -12.42 -2.19 -0.88
CA ASP A 35 -13.39 -1.77 -1.90
C ASP A 35 -13.43 -0.24 -2.03
N PHE A 36 -13.47 0.48 -0.90
CA PHE A 36 -13.32 1.93 -0.88
C PHE A 36 -12.02 2.38 -1.56
N TYR A 37 -10.87 1.82 -1.17
CA TYR A 37 -9.58 2.25 -1.70
C TYR A 37 -9.41 1.97 -3.20
N ARG A 38 -9.90 0.82 -3.69
CA ARG A 38 -9.66 0.39 -5.08
C ARG A 38 -10.72 0.85 -6.07
N ASN A 39 -11.97 1.03 -5.62
CA ASN A 39 -13.09 1.27 -6.54
C ASN A 39 -13.73 2.65 -6.31
N GLU A 40 -14.02 3.00 -5.05
CA GLU A 40 -14.70 4.28 -4.74
C GLU A 40 -13.75 5.47 -4.82
N LEU A 41 -12.61 5.40 -4.14
CA LEU A 41 -11.67 6.51 -4.02
C LEU A 41 -11.13 6.98 -5.37
N PRO A 42 -10.66 6.11 -6.30
CA PRO A 42 -10.23 6.55 -7.62
C PRO A 42 -11.34 7.30 -8.35
N SER A 43 -12.59 6.80 -8.29
CA SER A 43 -13.74 7.45 -8.91
C SER A 43 -14.00 8.84 -8.32
N LEU A 44 -13.95 8.99 -6.99
CA LEU A 44 -14.12 10.26 -6.29
C LEU A 44 -13.03 11.29 -6.65
N LEU A 45 -11.78 10.85 -6.76
CA LEU A 45 -10.66 11.72 -7.15
C LEU A 45 -10.83 12.23 -8.59
N HIS A 46 -11.16 11.34 -9.53
CA HIS A 46 -11.32 11.70 -10.95
C HIS A 46 -12.55 12.55 -11.23
N GLN A 47 -13.64 12.40 -10.46
CA GLN A 47 -14.82 13.27 -10.55
C GLN A 47 -14.52 14.74 -10.24
N ARG A 48 -13.41 15.03 -9.55
CA ARG A 48 -12.98 16.40 -9.18
C ARG A 48 -12.03 17.02 -10.21
N ASN A 49 -11.78 16.35 -11.33
CA ASN A 49 -10.99 16.92 -12.42
C ASN A 49 -11.63 18.19 -12.99
N PRO A 50 -10.84 19.21 -13.39
CA PRO A 50 -9.38 19.19 -13.58
C PRO A 50 -8.54 19.52 -12.33
N SER A 51 -9.17 19.69 -11.16
CA SER A 51 -8.46 20.03 -9.91
C SER A 51 -8.70 18.95 -8.84
N PRO A 52 -8.22 17.72 -9.07
CA PRO A 52 -8.46 16.60 -8.17
C PRO A 52 -7.82 16.85 -6.80
N PHE A 53 -8.46 16.33 -5.75
CA PHE A 53 -7.96 16.40 -4.38
C PHE A 53 -8.53 15.24 -3.57
N ILE A 54 -7.80 14.86 -2.52
CA ILE A 54 -8.34 13.99 -1.46
C ILE A 54 -8.80 14.86 -0.29
N THR A 55 -9.90 14.46 0.35
CA THR A 55 -10.38 15.10 1.59
C THR A 55 -9.69 14.52 2.83
N THR A 56 -9.78 15.19 3.97
CA THR A 56 -9.23 14.64 5.23
C THR A 56 -9.93 13.33 5.63
N SER A 57 -11.25 13.23 5.38
CA SER A 57 -12.01 12.00 5.64
C SER A 57 -11.52 10.84 4.78
N GLU A 58 -11.40 11.06 3.46
CA GLU A 58 -10.93 10.03 2.53
C GLU A 58 -9.48 9.62 2.81
N LEU A 59 -8.61 10.57 3.17
CA LEU A 59 -7.23 10.27 3.57
C LEU A 59 -7.19 9.44 4.86
N SER A 60 -8.11 9.69 5.80
CA SER A 60 -8.26 8.91 7.03
C SER A 60 -8.71 7.47 6.74
N ASP A 61 -9.65 7.28 5.81
CA ASP A 61 -10.11 5.95 5.42
C ASP A 61 -9.06 5.18 4.62
N LEU A 62 -8.32 5.85 3.73
CA LEU A 62 -7.14 5.28 3.07
C LEU A 62 -6.07 4.87 4.10
N MET A 63 -5.81 5.70 5.11
CA MET A 63 -4.88 5.35 6.20
C MET A 63 -5.38 4.13 6.97
N ARG A 64 -6.69 4.07 7.27
CA ARG A 64 -7.31 2.92 7.95
C ARG A 64 -7.18 1.64 7.12
N TRP A 65 -7.46 1.69 5.81
CA TRP A 65 -7.21 0.60 4.88
C TRP A 65 -5.76 0.14 4.96
N LYS A 66 -4.80 1.05 4.78
CA LYS A 66 -3.37 0.74 4.77
C LYS A 66 -2.90 0.07 6.06
N LEU A 67 -3.29 0.63 7.22
CA LEU A 67 -2.91 0.10 8.53
C LEU A 67 -3.57 -1.25 8.81
N THR A 68 -4.78 -1.46 8.30
CA THR A 68 -5.50 -2.74 8.44
C THR A 68 -4.87 -3.78 7.52
N ARG A 69 -4.59 -3.48 6.24
CA ARG A 69 -3.93 -4.38 5.30
C ARG A 69 -2.54 -4.78 5.80
N GLY A 70 -1.74 -3.80 6.22
CA GLY A 70 -0.35 -3.98 6.67
C GLY A 70 -0.17 -4.01 8.20
N LYS A 71 0.86 -3.30 8.67
CA LYS A 71 1.23 -3.20 10.09
C LYS A 71 0.48 -2.06 10.78
N TRP A 72 -0.31 -2.42 11.80
CA TRP A 72 -1.09 -1.45 12.57
C TRP A 72 -0.21 -0.47 13.36
N ARG A 73 -0.45 0.84 13.17
CA ARG A 73 0.22 1.95 13.86
C ARG A 73 -0.79 3.09 14.11
N PRO A 74 -1.57 3.02 15.20
CA PRO A 74 -2.78 3.84 15.38
C PRO A 74 -2.49 5.35 15.41
N ARG A 75 -1.34 5.75 15.95
CA ARG A 75 -0.91 7.17 15.99
C ARG A 75 -0.88 7.86 14.63
N LEU A 76 -0.66 7.11 13.54
CA LEU A 76 -0.67 7.69 12.19
C LEU A 76 -2.09 8.10 11.77
N LEU A 77 -3.11 7.33 12.17
CA LEU A 77 -4.50 7.68 11.92
C LEU A 77 -4.90 8.92 12.71
N ASP A 78 -4.46 9.04 13.97
CA ASP A 78 -4.72 10.22 14.81
C ASP A 78 -4.14 11.49 14.18
N PHE A 79 -2.92 11.42 13.63
CA PHE A 79 -2.30 12.56 12.94
C PHE A 79 -3.07 12.97 11.70
N VAL A 80 -3.45 12.00 10.85
CA VAL A 80 -4.18 12.28 9.60
C VAL A 80 -5.58 12.83 9.89
N SER A 81 -6.29 12.25 10.86
CA SER A 81 -7.65 12.67 11.22
C SER A 81 -7.70 14.10 11.80
N ALA A 82 -6.57 14.59 12.33
CA ALA A 82 -6.44 15.93 12.89
C ALA A 82 -5.91 16.97 11.89
N LEU A 83 -5.67 16.60 10.62
CA LEU A 83 -5.21 17.53 9.60
C LEU A 83 -6.33 18.49 9.17
N ASP A 84 -5.95 19.73 8.91
CA ASP A 84 -6.85 20.72 8.33
C ASP A 84 -7.22 20.35 6.89
N GLU A 85 -8.52 20.41 6.57
CA GLU A 85 -9.09 20.02 5.27
C GLU A 85 -8.49 20.84 4.12
N ALA A 86 -8.27 22.15 4.30
CA ALA A 86 -7.70 23.00 3.25
C ALA A 86 -6.23 22.65 2.98
N VAL A 87 -5.48 22.29 4.02
CA VAL A 87 -4.09 21.83 3.88
C VAL A 87 -4.01 20.49 3.13
N VAL A 88 -4.88 19.53 3.44
CA VAL A 88 -4.92 18.23 2.75
C VAL A 88 -5.29 18.39 1.27
N LYS A 89 -6.31 19.20 0.97
CA LYS A 89 -6.70 19.48 -0.42
C LYS A 89 -5.57 20.17 -1.19
N SER A 90 -4.96 21.21 -0.63
CA SER A 90 -3.89 21.94 -1.30
C SER A 90 -2.67 21.05 -1.59
N ALA A 91 -2.23 20.25 -0.63
CA ALA A 91 -1.11 19.32 -0.80
C ALA A 91 -1.41 18.26 -1.89
N SER A 92 -2.60 17.66 -1.86
CA SER A 92 -2.97 16.64 -2.84
C SER A 92 -3.17 17.21 -4.26
N GLN A 93 -3.75 18.40 -4.41
CA GLN A 93 -3.84 19.08 -5.70
C GLN A 93 -2.47 19.29 -6.35
N LYS A 94 -1.51 19.83 -5.58
CA LYS A 94 -0.14 20.03 -6.07
C LYS A 94 0.53 18.72 -6.43
N ALA A 95 0.30 17.68 -5.61
CA ALA A 95 0.86 16.35 -5.87
C ALA A 95 0.33 15.74 -7.17
N PHE A 96 -0.97 15.80 -7.41
CA PHE A 96 -1.59 15.29 -8.64
C PHE A 96 -1.16 16.09 -9.86
N GLN A 97 -1.04 17.42 -9.74
CA GLN A 97 -0.53 18.29 -10.81
C GLN A 97 0.96 18.06 -11.12
N ALA A 98 1.74 17.56 -10.17
CA ALA A 98 3.16 17.29 -10.36
C ALA A 98 3.41 16.02 -11.19
N LEU A 99 2.43 15.13 -11.34
CA LEU A 99 2.58 13.92 -12.14
C LEU A 99 2.83 14.28 -13.63
N PRO A 100 3.71 13.54 -14.33
CA PRO A 100 4.32 12.26 -13.95
C PRO A 100 5.60 12.35 -13.09
N ASP A 101 5.99 13.52 -12.58
CA ASP A 101 7.13 13.65 -11.64
C ASP A 101 6.75 13.10 -10.25
N ILE A 102 7.01 11.81 -10.06
CA ILE A 102 6.73 11.08 -8.81
C ILE A 102 7.52 11.68 -7.63
N SER A 103 8.74 12.14 -7.86
CA SER A 103 9.59 12.69 -6.79
C SER A 103 8.97 13.95 -6.20
N LYS A 104 8.54 14.85 -7.08
CA LYS A 104 7.83 16.07 -6.70
C LYS A 104 6.47 15.75 -6.09
N ALA A 105 5.69 14.85 -6.70
CA ALA A 105 4.37 14.47 -6.21
C ALA A 105 4.39 13.90 -4.78
N ILE A 106 5.35 13.02 -4.47
CA ILE A 106 5.53 12.51 -3.10
C ILE A 106 5.93 13.63 -2.15
N SER A 107 6.85 14.51 -2.57
CA SER A 107 7.32 15.62 -1.74
C SER A 107 6.17 16.53 -1.31
N GLU A 108 5.24 16.85 -2.23
CA GLU A 108 4.04 17.67 -1.95
C GLU A 108 3.11 17.00 -0.91
N LEU A 109 3.01 15.67 -0.87
CA LEU A 109 2.19 14.95 0.12
C LEU A 109 2.88 14.75 1.46
N THR A 110 4.22 14.63 1.47
CA THR A 110 4.98 14.37 2.72
C THR A 110 5.10 15.57 3.65
N VAL A 111 4.58 16.74 3.23
CA VAL A 111 4.41 17.90 4.13
C VAL A 111 3.31 17.65 5.17
N LEU A 112 2.38 16.72 4.91
CA LEU A 112 1.28 16.39 5.80
C LEU A 112 1.77 15.52 6.97
N LYS A 113 1.47 15.94 8.20
CA LYS A 113 1.84 15.18 9.40
C LYS A 113 1.21 13.78 9.37
N GLY A 114 2.04 12.75 9.55
CA GLY A 114 1.61 11.35 9.50
C GLY A 114 1.62 10.73 8.10
N VAL A 115 1.91 11.52 7.05
CA VAL A 115 2.05 11.06 5.68
C VAL A 115 3.53 10.98 5.31
N GLY A 116 4.08 9.77 5.26
CA GLY A 116 5.41 9.50 4.67
C GLY A 116 5.32 8.99 3.24
N PRO A 117 6.45 8.68 2.56
CA PRO A 117 6.47 8.16 1.19
C PRO A 117 5.56 6.94 0.98
N ALA A 118 5.46 6.05 1.96
CA ALA A 118 4.57 4.91 1.89
C ALA A 118 3.07 5.28 1.94
N THR A 119 2.67 6.39 2.55
CA THR A 119 1.25 6.82 2.54
C THR A 119 0.99 7.70 1.33
N ALA A 120 1.93 8.57 0.99
CA ALA A 120 1.87 9.39 -0.21
C ALA A 120 1.72 8.53 -1.48
N SER A 121 2.48 7.44 -1.59
CA SER A 121 2.37 6.49 -2.71
C SER A 121 1.00 5.81 -2.81
N ALA A 122 0.28 5.58 -1.70
CA ALA A 122 -1.09 5.06 -1.74
C ALA A 122 -2.06 6.09 -2.34
N VAL A 123 -1.90 7.36 -1.95
CA VAL A 123 -2.71 8.46 -2.51
C VAL A 123 -2.45 8.61 -4.00
N LEU A 124 -1.18 8.56 -4.43
CA LEU A 124 -0.83 8.62 -5.85
C LEU A 124 -1.32 7.40 -6.62
N ALA A 125 -1.21 6.19 -6.06
CA ALA A 125 -1.68 4.96 -6.72
C ALA A 125 -3.20 4.91 -6.90
N ALA A 126 -3.98 5.51 -5.99
CA ALA A 126 -5.42 5.65 -6.15
C ALA A 126 -5.79 6.63 -7.28
N TYR A 127 -4.95 7.63 -7.55
CA TYR A 127 -5.20 8.64 -8.60
C TYR A 127 -4.63 8.25 -9.97
N ALA A 128 -3.36 7.84 -10.02
CA ALA A 128 -2.64 7.54 -11.25
C ALA A 128 -1.96 6.16 -11.16
N PRO A 129 -2.75 5.07 -11.18
CA PRO A 129 -2.24 3.70 -10.99
C PRO A 129 -1.25 3.26 -12.06
N ASP A 130 -1.33 3.87 -13.25
CA ASP A 130 -0.46 3.72 -14.42
C ASP A 130 0.91 4.41 -14.24
N VAL A 131 1.01 5.38 -13.32
CA VAL A 131 2.24 6.13 -13.06
C VAL A 131 2.89 5.70 -11.75
N ALA A 132 2.15 5.71 -10.64
CA ALA A 132 2.71 5.58 -9.30
C ALA A 132 2.16 4.33 -8.58
N PRO A 133 2.97 3.29 -8.35
CA PRO A 133 2.54 2.13 -7.56
C PRO A 133 2.53 2.43 -6.07
N PHE A 134 1.72 1.69 -5.31
CA PHE A 134 1.72 1.74 -3.86
C PHE A 134 2.97 1.06 -3.27
N MET A 135 3.62 1.68 -2.29
CA MET A 135 4.81 1.14 -1.63
C MET A 135 4.42 0.10 -0.54
N SER A 136 3.92 -1.07 -0.93
CA SER A 136 3.65 -2.17 0.01
C SER A 136 4.92 -2.90 0.43
N ASP A 137 4.96 -3.39 1.67
CA ASP A 137 6.13 -4.09 2.22
C ASP A 137 6.43 -5.36 1.40
N GLU A 138 5.39 -6.09 1.01
CA GLU A 138 5.50 -7.33 0.23
C GLU A 138 6.09 -7.07 -1.16
N ALA A 139 5.60 -6.05 -1.88
CA ALA A 139 6.14 -5.71 -3.20
C ALA A 139 7.56 -5.13 -3.09
N MET A 140 7.86 -4.38 -2.03
CA MET A 140 9.21 -3.88 -1.73
C MET A 140 10.20 -5.02 -1.50
N VAL A 141 9.83 -6.03 -0.71
CA VAL A 141 10.65 -7.23 -0.53
C VAL A 141 10.85 -7.95 -1.86
N ALA A 142 9.79 -8.13 -2.64
CA ALA A 142 9.89 -8.85 -3.91
C ALA A 142 10.77 -8.11 -4.95
N ALA A 143 10.63 -6.80 -5.09
CA ALA A 143 11.33 -6.02 -6.11
C ALA A 143 12.74 -5.57 -5.69
N LEU A 144 12.95 -5.27 -4.39
CA LEU A 144 14.20 -4.68 -3.87
C LEU A 144 14.92 -5.55 -2.84
N GLY A 145 14.36 -6.70 -2.46
CA GLY A 145 14.92 -7.61 -1.47
C GLY A 145 14.82 -7.12 -0.01
N ASN A 146 14.19 -5.95 0.25
CA ASN A 146 14.03 -5.41 1.59
C ASN A 146 12.83 -4.44 1.70
N SER A 147 12.29 -4.28 2.91
CA SER A 147 11.16 -3.38 3.23
C SER A 147 11.43 -2.45 4.42
N LYS A 148 12.70 -2.26 4.79
CA LYS A 148 13.05 -1.49 6.01
C LYS A 148 13.22 0.01 5.77
N ASP A 149 13.37 0.43 4.52
CA ASP A 149 13.65 1.80 4.15
C ASP A 149 12.44 2.43 3.42
N TYR A 150 11.78 3.38 4.11
CA TYR A 150 10.63 4.12 3.60
C TYR A 150 11.01 5.55 3.16
N THR A 151 12.23 5.75 2.67
CA THR A 151 12.69 7.02 2.12
C THR A 151 12.16 7.27 0.70
N LEU A 152 12.16 8.54 0.29
CA LEU A 152 11.82 8.93 -1.08
C LEU A 152 12.74 8.23 -2.10
N LYS A 153 14.05 8.18 -1.84
CA LYS A 153 15.03 7.52 -2.71
C LYS A 153 14.65 6.06 -2.96
N GLN A 154 14.31 5.34 -1.90
CA GLN A 154 13.93 3.93 -2.03
C GLN A 154 12.60 3.76 -2.78
N TYR A 155 11.63 4.66 -2.53
CA TYR A 155 10.38 4.65 -3.28
C TYR A 155 10.58 4.90 -4.78
N LEU A 156 11.46 5.82 -5.18
CA LEU A 156 11.73 6.09 -6.59
C LEU A 156 12.37 4.89 -7.30
N LEU A 157 13.29 4.19 -6.63
CA LEU A 157 13.86 2.95 -7.15
C LEU A 157 12.79 1.87 -7.31
N PHE A 158 11.91 1.71 -6.31
CA PHE A 158 10.79 0.79 -6.35
C PHE A 158 9.82 1.10 -7.50
N ALA A 159 9.38 2.37 -7.61
CA ALA A 159 8.44 2.80 -8.63
C ALA A 159 8.99 2.58 -10.03
N ASN A 160 10.26 2.89 -10.27
CA ASN A 160 10.91 2.65 -11.56
C ASN A 160 10.90 1.15 -11.92
N LYS A 161 11.32 0.27 -11.01
CA LYS A 161 11.31 -1.19 -11.27
C LYS A 161 9.92 -1.71 -11.63
N LEU A 162 8.88 -1.25 -10.94
CA LEU A 162 7.51 -1.67 -11.23
C LEU A 162 7.00 -1.09 -12.55
N GLN A 163 7.41 0.12 -12.93
CA GLN A 163 7.12 0.69 -14.25
C GLN A 163 7.79 -0.09 -15.38
N GLU A 164 9.06 -0.47 -15.21
CA GLU A 164 9.79 -1.31 -16.16
C GLU A 164 9.12 -2.68 -16.32
N LYS A 165 8.79 -3.34 -15.20
CA LYS A 165 8.09 -4.63 -15.23
C LYS A 165 6.69 -4.52 -15.85
N ALA A 166 5.93 -3.47 -15.55
CA ALA A 166 4.63 -3.23 -16.17
C ALA A 166 4.74 -3.07 -17.70
N LYS A 167 5.77 -2.36 -18.18
CA LYS A 167 6.05 -2.23 -19.62
C LYS A 167 6.44 -3.55 -20.28
N GLU A 168 7.28 -4.35 -19.62
CA GLU A 168 7.65 -5.70 -20.08
C GLU A 168 6.40 -6.58 -20.26
N LEU A 169 5.57 -6.69 -19.21
CA LEU A 169 4.36 -7.51 -19.27
C LEU A 169 3.34 -6.99 -20.30
N THR A 170 3.28 -5.66 -20.49
CA THR A 170 2.43 -5.03 -21.51
C THR A 170 2.89 -5.33 -22.93
N ALA A 171 4.20 -5.40 -23.17
CA ALA A 171 4.74 -5.75 -24.48
C ALA A 171 4.42 -7.20 -24.88
N GLU A 172 4.19 -8.09 -23.91
CA GLU A 172 3.87 -9.50 -24.14
C GLU A 172 2.36 -9.76 -24.40
N GLY A 173 1.52 -8.73 -24.34
CA GLY A 173 0.14 -8.78 -24.89
C GLY A 173 -1.00 -8.45 -23.92
N GLU A 174 -0.72 -8.12 -22.66
CA GLU A 174 -1.75 -7.70 -21.68
C GLU A 174 -1.40 -6.38 -21.00
N SER A 175 -2.34 -5.44 -20.93
CA SER A 175 -2.10 -4.15 -20.27
C SER A 175 -1.91 -4.33 -18.75
N PHE A 176 -0.69 -4.08 -18.26
CA PHE A 176 -0.38 -4.01 -16.84
C PHE A 176 -0.02 -2.59 -16.43
N THR A 177 -0.62 -2.09 -15.34
CA THR A 177 -0.15 -0.88 -14.67
C THR A 177 0.92 -1.21 -13.62
N PRO A 178 1.78 -0.26 -13.21
CA PRO A 178 2.66 -0.44 -12.06
C PRO A 178 1.89 -0.88 -10.80
N SER A 179 0.66 -0.40 -10.63
CA SER A 179 -0.21 -0.82 -9.53
C SER A 179 -0.72 -2.26 -9.66
N ASP A 180 -0.92 -2.78 -10.87
CA ASP A 180 -1.22 -4.20 -11.09
C ASP A 180 -0.04 -5.08 -10.69
N VAL A 181 1.18 -4.67 -11.07
CA VAL A 181 2.41 -5.36 -10.69
C VAL A 181 2.55 -5.40 -9.16
N GLU A 182 2.34 -4.27 -8.47
CA GLU A 182 2.32 -4.22 -7.00
C GLU A 182 1.34 -5.23 -6.40
N ARG A 183 0.10 -5.23 -6.88
CA ARG A 183 -0.95 -6.11 -6.37
C ARG A 183 -0.64 -7.58 -6.61
N ALA A 184 -0.13 -7.93 -7.78
CA ALA A 184 0.26 -9.30 -8.09
C ALA A 184 1.39 -9.79 -7.15
N LEU A 185 2.42 -8.97 -6.95
CA LEU A 185 3.51 -9.28 -6.00
C LEU A 185 2.98 -9.46 -4.58
N TRP A 186 2.12 -8.54 -4.13
CA TRP A 186 1.49 -8.63 -2.82
C TRP A 186 0.65 -9.90 -2.67
N SER A 187 -0.18 -10.23 -3.66
CA SER A 187 -1.00 -11.44 -3.65
C SER A 187 -0.16 -12.71 -3.59
N GLY A 188 0.96 -12.73 -4.31
CA GLY A 188 1.92 -13.83 -4.28
C GLY A 188 2.56 -14.01 -2.91
N ALA A 189 2.98 -12.92 -2.27
CA ALA A 189 3.60 -12.95 -0.95
C ALA A 189 2.60 -13.37 0.15
N VAL A 190 1.38 -12.83 0.13
CA VAL A 190 0.32 -13.21 1.07
C VAL A 190 -0.09 -14.67 0.88
N GLY A 191 -0.20 -15.13 -0.37
CA GLY A 191 -0.47 -16.54 -0.68
C GLY A 191 0.59 -17.48 -0.10
N ALA A 192 1.87 -17.17 -0.29
CA ALA A 192 2.97 -17.96 0.27
C ALA A 192 2.94 -17.99 1.81
N LYS A 193 2.61 -16.86 2.45
CA LYS A 193 2.49 -16.78 3.90
C LYS A 193 1.35 -17.64 4.46
N LEU A 194 0.20 -17.67 3.79
CA LEU A 194 -0.94 -18.50 4.20
C LEU A 194 -0.60 -19.99 4.12
N LEU A 195 -0.01 -20.44 3.02
CA LEU A 195 0.45 -21.83 2.87
C LEU A 195 1.42 -22.23 3.97
N SER A 196 2.39 -21.36 4.31
CA SER A 196 3.34 -21.62 5.38
C SER A 196 2.70 -21.73 6.78
N SER A 197 1.57 -21.03 7.00
CA SER A 197 0.85 -21.06 8.27
C SER A 197 -0.09 -22.26 8.41
N GLU A 198 -0.51 -22.86 7.29
CA GLU A 198 -1.32 -24.08 7.27
C GLU A 198 -0.46 -25.34 7.44
N SER A 199 0.80 -25.30 6.99
CA SER A 199 1.76 -26.39 7.16
C SER A 199 2.36 -26.53 8.57
N ASP A 200 2.08 -25.61 9.50
CA ASP A 200 2.61 -25.63 10.87
C ASP A 200 1.53 -25.33 11.94
N PRO A 201 0.72 -26.35 12.34
CA PRO A 201 -0.37 -26.16 13.31
C PRO A 201 0.10 -25.94 14.77
N ASP A 202 1.37 -26.19 15.10
CA ASP A 202 1.79 -26.48 16.48
C ASP A 202 2.44 -25.30 17.26
N LEU A 203 2.42 -24.08 16.71
CA LEU A 203 3.00 -22.88 17.36
C LEU A 203 1.97 -21.87 17.89
N LYS A 204 0.70 -22.25 18.02
CA LYS A 204 -0.29 -21.45 18.78
C LYS A 204 -0.31 -21.83 20.26
N THR A 205 0.76 -21.47 20.99
CA THR A 205 0.70 -21.38 22.47
C THR A 205 1.09 -19.99 22.95
N ASP A 206 0.03 -19.24 23.27
CA ASP A 206 -0.12 -18.23 24.33
C ASP A 206 1.16 -17.73 25.03
N LYS A 207 1.51 -16.46 24.79
CA LYS A 207 2.45 -15.68 25.63
C LYS A 207 1.70 -14.61 26.42
N SER A 208 0.76 -15.03 27.25
CA SER A 208 0.46 -14.32 28.51
C SER A 208 1.62 -14.55 29.50
N LYS A 209 2.57 -13.60 29.57
CA LYS A 209 3.53 -13.52 30.68
C LYS A 209 3.33 -12.22 31.46
N ASN A 210 2.58 -12.38 32.54
CA ASN A 210 2.39 -11.47 33.66
C ASN A 210 3.74 -11.17 34.38
N PRO A 211 4.13 -9.92 34.64
CA PRO A 211 5.28 -9.64 35.50
C PRO A 211 4.84 -8.81 36.72
N ASN A 212 4.61 -9.45 37.87
CA ASN A 212 4.68 -8.75 39.15
C ASN A 212 5.01 -9.68 40.31
N LYS A 213 6.31 -9.82 40.59
CA LYS A 213 6.83 -10.17 41.92
C LYS A 213 8.10 -9.34 42.18
N ARG A 214 7.93 -8.14 42.75
CA ARG A 214 9.02 -7.38 43.39
C ARG A 214 9.23 -7.90 44.82
N ARG A 215 10.36 -8.56 45.06
CA ARG A 215 10.88 -8.89 46.41
C ARG A 215 11.33 -7.59 47.08
N ARG A 216 10.70 -7.24 48.22
CA ARG A 216 11.24 -6.30 49.21
C ARG A 216 12.45 -6.95 49.89
N LYS A 217 13.57 -6.21 49.98
CA LYS A 217 14.58 -6.44 51.03
C LYS A 217 14.44 -5.30 52.03
N ARG A 218 14.28 -5.67 53.30
CA ARG A 218 14.59 -4.85 54.46
C ARG A 218 16.10 -4.82 54.66
#